data_AF-A0A191HSF0-F1
#
_entry.id   AF-A0A191HSF0-F1
#
_cell.length_a   1.000
_cell.length_b   1.000
_cell.length_c   1.000
_cell.angle_alpha   90.00
_cell.angle_beta   90.00
_cell.angle_gamma   90.00
#
_symmetry.space_group_name_H-M   'P 1'
#
loop_
_entity.id
_entity.type
_entity.pdbx_description
1 polymer ?
#
loop_
_entity_poly.entity_id
_entity_poly.type
_entity_poly.pdbx_seq_one_letter_code
_entity_poly.pdbx_strand_id
1 'polypeptide(L)'
;MFMKSGVKKDGTLTAIDFKIYTNTGGYVGSAVNVIGARQDPVNLTLRLNEDGTFNYWSASHDMGNGSLTAQTMIMAEVLSINPRIIEPTRVDTETCSWNLGDYASRGVFVEGYGALKVAEQIKERILEVASQMYEIDQAKITIENSQIVADGKTLGNLGDIAVYAQRNKIGELIVTQPHESFAGRTSYGARFSHVEINKETGDIKLLDYVAVHDVGRVINRMGVEGQLEGGIQMGTGYALREKMTFDPATGQLQ
;
A
#
# COMPACT_ATOMS: atom_id res chain seq x y z
N MET A 1 -3.17 -27.77 -18.10
CA MET A 1 -1.77 -27.47 -17.74
C MET A 1 -1.20 -28.74 -17.09
N PHE A 2 -0.15 -29.34 -17.64
CA PHE A 2 0.41 -30.57 -17.07
C PHE A 2 1.61 -30.23 -16.19
N MET A 3 1.56 -30.60 -14.92
CA MET A 3 2.66 -30.47 -13.97
C MET A 3 3.18 -31.87 -13.63
N LYS A 4 4.50 -32.09 -13.70
CA LYS A 4 5.12 -33.39 -13.41
C LYS A 4 4.98 -33.73 -11.92
N SER A 5 4.42 -34.90 -11.61
CA SER A 5 4.53 -35.54 -10.29
C SER A 5 5.89 -36.24 -10.16
N GLY A 6 6.49 -36.17 -8.98
CA GLY A 6 7.78 -36.79 -8.67
C GLY A 6 7.64 -38.15 -7.98
N VAL A 7 8.62 -39.03 -8.21
CA VAL A 7 8.85 -40.26 -7.43
C VAL A 7 9.76 -39.91 -6.25
N LYS A 8 9.38 -40.30 -5.03
CA LYS A 8 10.28 -40.16 -3.87
C LYS A 8 11.50 -41.07 -4.04
N LYS A 9 12.66 -40.70 -3.49
CA LYS A 9 13.91 -41.52 -3.58
C LYS A 9 13.76 -42.93 -3.00
N ASP A 10 12.72 -43.18 -2.20
CA ASP A 10 12.36 -44.47 -1.62
C ASP A 10 11.50 -45.36 -2.54
N GLY A 11 11.20 -44.92 -3.76
CA GLY A 11 10.38 -45.67 -4.73
C GLY A 11 8.87 -45.49 -4.57
N THR A 12 8.40 -44.66 -3.62
CA THR A 12 6.97 -44.41 -3.42
C THR A 12 6.45 -43.43 -4.47
N LEU A 13 5.38 -43.83 -5.17
CA LEU A 13 4.60 -42.99 -6.09
C LEU A 13 3.52 -42.23 -5.31
N THR A 14 3.59 -40.90 -5.30
CA THR A 14 2.48 -40.06 -4.85
C THR A 14 1.61 -39.75 -6.06
N ALA A 15 0.50 -40.47 -6.21
CA ALA A 15 -0.53 -40.12 -7.19
C ALA A 15 -1.28 -38.89 -6.68
N ILE A 16 -1.25 -37.80 -7.44
CA ILE A 16 -1.99 -36.57 -7.13
C ILE A 16 -3.06 -36.43 -8.21
N ASP A 17 -4.31 -36.60 -7.82
CA ASP A 17 -5.46 -36.28 -8.67
C ASP A 17 -5.76 -34.77 -8.53
N PHE A 18 -5.85 -34.06 -9.64
CA PHE A 18 -6.08 -32.62 -9.66
C PHE A 18 -7.44 -32.32 -10.28
N LYS A 19 -8.34 -31.77 -9.47
CA LYS A 19 -9.58 -31.18 -9.96
C LYS A 19 -9.50 -29.65 -9.83
N ILE A 20 -9.42 -28.98 -10.97
CA ILE A 20 -9.37 -27.52 -11.02
C ILE A 20 -10.79 -26.99 -10.90
N TYR A 21 -11.05 -26.26 -9.82
CA TYR A 21 -12.28 -25.50 -9.64
C TYR A 21 -11.98 -24.03 -9.92
N THR A 22 -12.51 -23.49 -11.01
CA THR A 22 -12.50 -22.05 -11.27
C THR A 22 -13.70 -21.43 -10.60
N ASN A 23 -13.48 -20.62 -9.58
CA ASN A 23 -14.49 -19.79 -8.94
C ASN A 23 -14.01 -18.34 -8.99
N THR A 24 -14.86 -17.43 -9.46
CA THR A 24 -14.56 -16.00 -9.49
C THR A 24 -14.46 -15.38 -8.09
N GLY A 25 -14.84 -16.09 -7.02
CA GLY A 25 -14.87 -15.55 -5.66
C GLY A 25 -15.93 -14.45 -5.53
N GLY A 26 -16.48 -14.28 -4.32
CA GLY A 26 -17.52 -13.27 -4.07
C GLY A 26 -17.12 -11.84 -4.42
N TYR A 27 -15.82 -11.56 -4.51
CA TYR A 27 -15.29 -10.22 -4.76
C TYR A 27 -14.98 -9.89 -6.22
N VAL A 28 -14.78 -10.84 -7.14
CA VAL A 28 -14.60 -10.45 -8.55
C VAL A 28 -15.91 -9.89 -9.11
N GLY A 29 -17.05 -10.48 -8.76
CA GLY A 29 -18.35 -9.91 -9.14
C GLY A 29 -18.56 -8.49 -8.60
N SER A 30 -18.19 -8.23 -7.34
CA SER A 30 -18.26 -6.89 -6.76
C SER A 30 -17.28 -5.93 -7.43
N ALA A 31 -15.99 -6.28 -7.50
CA ALA A 31 -14.92 -5.44 -8.04
C ALA A 31 -15.17 -5.05 -9.51
N VAL A 32 -15.67 -5.96 -10.35
CA VAL A 32 -15.98 -5.65 -11.77
C VAL A 32 -17.23 -4.76 -11.87
N ASN A 33 -18.19 -4.88 -10.94
CA ASN A 33 -19.39 -4.04 -10.88
C ASN A 33 -19.12 -2.63 -10.32
N VAL A 34 -17.99 -2.37 -9.65
CA VAL A 34 -17.64 -1.02 -9.15
C VAL A 34 -16.87 -0.18 -10.18
N ILE A 35 -16.41 -0.77 -11.30
CA ILE A 35 -15.54 -0.11 -12.31
C ILE A 35 -16.21 1.12 -12.99
N GLY A 36 -17.49 1.40 -12.72
CA GLY A 36 -18.16 2.62 -13.20
C GLY A 36 -18.99 3.39 -12.17
N ALA A 37 -18.91 3.06 -10.87
CA ALA A 37 -19.90 3.56 -9.91
C ALA A 37 -19.54 4.91 -9.26
N ARG A 38 -18.25 5.23 -9.07
CA ARG A 38 -17.79 6.50 -8.46
C ARG A 38 -16.37 6.86 -8.88
N GLN A 39 -16.11 8.16 -9.04
CA GLN A 39 -14.76 8.70 -9.08
C GLN A 39 -14.04 8.34 -7.78
N ASP A 40 -12.75 8.09 -7.87
CA ASP A 40 -11.91 7.63 -6.76
C ASP A 40 -10.88 8.70 -6.34
N PRO A 41 -11.29 9.90 -5.89
CA PRO A 41 -10.37 10.96 -5.56
C PRO A 41 -9.78 10.80 -4.15
N VAL A 42 -8.58 11.31 -3.99
CA VAL A 42 -7.89 11.51 -2.72
C VAL A 42 -7.26 12.90 -2.75
N ASN A 43 -7.16 13.54 -1.59
CA ASN A 43 -6.47 14.81 -1.42
C ASN A 43 -5.47 14.65 -0.29
N LEU A 44 -4.21 14.97 -0.57
CA LEU A 44 -3.11 14.72 0.34
C LEU A 44 -2.29 15.99 0.52
N THR A 45 -1.88 16.28 1.74
CA THR A 45 -1.09 17.47 2.06
C THR A 45 0.21 17.08 2.74
N LEU A 46 1.32 17.67 2.30
CA LEU A 46 2.64 17.49 2.88
C LEU A 46 3.26 18.86 3.16
N ARG A 47 3.80 19.06 4.36
CA ARG A 47 4.48 20.29 4.79
C ARG A 47 5.87 19.95 5.26
N LEU A 48 6.87 20.73 4.84
CA LEU A 48 8.22 20.72 5.40
C LEU A 48 8.31 21.74 6.54
N ASN A 49 8.82 21.28 7.69
CA ASN A 49 9.04 22.07 8.89
C ASN A 49 10.46 22.66 8.92
N GLU A 50 10.65 23.65 9.79
CA GLU A 50 11.88 24.42 9.97
C GLU A 50 13.03 23.57 10.56
N ASP A 51 12.71 22.44 11.18
CA ASP A 51 13.67 21.45 11.69
C ASP A 51 14.03 20.35 10.66
N GLY A 52 13.48 20.44 9.45
CA GLY A 52 13.70 19.47 8.38
C GLY A 52 12.77 18.24 8.42
N THR A 53 11.85 18.14 9.39
CA THR A 53 10.81 17.11 9.43
C THR A 53 9.61 17.46 8.56
N PHE A 54 8.71 16.50 8.33
CA PHE A 54 7.50 16.71 7.54
C PHE A 54 6.24 16.37 8.33
N ASN A 55 5.19 17.18 8.17
CA ASN A 55 3.83 16.80 8.55
C ASN A 55 3.07 16.35 7.31
N TYR A 56 2.39 15.21 7.41
CA TYR A 56 1.62 14.61 6.33
C TYR A 56 0.16 14.43 6.73
N TRP A 57 -0.75 15.08 6.03
CA TRP A 57 -2.18 14.88 6.19
C TRP A 57 -2.70 13.99 5.08
N SER A 58 -3.15 12.81 5.49
CA SER A 58 -3.88 11.85 4.67
C SER A 58 -5.15 11.48 5.40
N ALA A 59 -6.28 11.46 4.68
CA ALA A 59 -7.51 10.88 5.20
C ALA A 59 -7.60 9.36 4.99
N SER A 60 -6.49 8.72 4.62
CA SER A 60 -6.34 7.27 4.60
C SER A 60 -6.32 6.73 6.04
N HIS A 61 -7.27 5.86 6.36
CA HIS A 61 -7.42 5.21 7.64
C HIS A 61 -6.72 3.85 7.66
N ASP A 62 -5.60 3.78 8.39
CA ASP A 62 -4.86 2.53 8.55
C ASP A 62 -5.51 1.64 9.63
N MET A 63 -6.25 0.62 9.18
CA MET A 63 -6.88 -0.39 10.04
C MET A 63 -5.99 -1.61 10.30
N GLY A 64 -4.67 -1.44 10.18
CA GLY A 64 -3.68 -2.53 10.23
C GLY A 64 -3.32 -3.07 8.85
N ASN A 65 -3.71 -2.39 7.77
CA ASN A 65 -3.35 -2.74 6.40
C ASN A 65 -1.98 -2.18 5.99
N GLY A 66 -1.46 -1.19 6.73
CA GLY A 66 -0.18 -0.55 6.45
C GLY A 66 -0.22 0.49 5.33
N SER A 67 -1.40 0.98 4.92
CA SER A 67 -1.56 2.01 3.88
C SER A 67 -0.70 3.24 4.17
N LEU A 68 -0.75 3.73 5.41
CA LEU A 68 -0.06 4.96 5.80
C LEU A 68 1.46 4.76 5.83
N THR A 69 1.90 3.59 6.28
CA THR A 69 3.31 3.19 6.24
C THR A 69 3.83 3.13 4.81
N ALA A 70 3.06 2.54 3.88
CA ALA A 70 3.44 2.47 2.47
C ALA A 70 3.51 3.87 1.83
N GLN A 71 2.54 4.75 2.10
CA GLN A 71 2.56 6.14 1.65
C GLN A 71 3.82 6.87 2.16
N THR A 72 4.14 6.74 3.45
CA THR A 72 5.35 7.34 4.03
C THR A 72 6.63 6.83 3.38
N MET A 73 6.73 5.51 3.11
CA MET A 73 7.90 4.94 2.42
C MET A 73 8.04 5.46 0.98
N ILE A 74 6.92 5.63 0.26
CA ILE A 74 6.92 6.21 -1.09
C ILE A 74 7.46 7.65 -1.06
N MET A 75 6.94 8.49 -0.16
CA MET A 75 7.40 9.88 -0.04
C MET A 75 8.88 9.94 0.37
N ALA A 76 9.30 9.06 1.28
CA ALA A 76 10.69 8.98 1.74
C ALA A 76 11.66 8.64 0.60
N GLU A 77 11.30 7.70 -0.28
CA GLU A 77 12.09 7.36 -1.47
C GLU A 77 12.20 8.55 -2.43
N VAL A 78 11.08 9.22 -2.72
CA VAL A 78 11.04 10.38 -3.64
C VAL A 78 11.93 11.52 -3.14
N LEU A 79 11.89 11.78 -1.83
CA LEU A 79 12.60 12.87 -1.18
C LEU A 79 14.02 12.50 -0.74
N SER A 80 14.45 11.23 -0.89
CA SER A 80 15.73 10.72 -0.38
C SER A 80 15.93 10.99 1.13
N ILE A 81 14.91 10.72 1.94
CA ILE A 81 14.91 10.97 3.39
C ILE A 81 14.62 9.71 4.19
N ASN A 82 14.89 9.77 5.50
CA ASN A 82 14.43 8.73 6.42
C ASN A 82 12.89 8.82 6.60
N PRO A 83 12.12 7.74 6.42
CA PRO A 83 10.67 7.79 6.60
C PRO A 83 10.24 8.21 8.02
N ARG A 84 11.11 8.07 9.03
CA ARG A 84 10.83 8.47 10.42
C ARG A 84 10.74 9.99 10.64
N ILE A 85 11.19 10.79 9.68
CA ILE A 85 11.05 12.25 9.75
C ILE A 85 9.78 12.75 9.04
N ILE A 86 8.92 11.84 8.58
CA ILE A 86 7.58 12.15 8.10
C ILE A 86 6.59 11.71 9.16
N GLU A 87 5.89 12.67 9.77
CA GLU A 87 4.86 12.43 10.76
C GLU A 87 3.48 12.48 10.09
N PRO A 88 2.84 11.32 9.86
CA PRO A 88 1.48 11.28 9.37
C PRO A 88 0.48 11.62 10.49
N THR A 89 -0.49 12.50 10.21
CA THR A 89 -1.53 12.83 11.18
C THR A 89 -2.53 11.70 11.34
N ARG A 90 -3.14 11.61 12.53
CA ARG A 90 -4.33 10.77 12.71
C ARG A 90 -5.46 11.30 11.83
N VAL A 91 -6.21 10.38 11.23
CA VAL A 91 -7.37 10.72 10.41
C VAL A 91 -8.44 11.37 11.27
N ASP A 92 -8.84 12.57 10.88
CA ASP A 92 -9.93 13.32 11.48
C ASP A 92 -10.61 14.13 10.36
N THR A 93 -11.93 13.99 10.23
CA THR A 93 -12.71 14.69 9.20
C THR A 93 -12.73 16.21 9.37
N GLU A 94 -12.39 16.72 10.55
CA GLU A 94 -12.25 18.16 10.79
C GLU A 94 -10.93 18.72 10.21
N THR A 95 -9.87 17.91 10.16
CA THR A 95 -8.51 18.39 9.82
C THR A 95 -7.95 17.79 8.53
N CYS A 96 -8.44 16.64 8.10
CA CYS A 96 -7.99 15.95 6.90
C CYS A 96 -8.95 16.22 5.74
N SER A 97 -8.41 16.18 4.52
CA SER A 97 -9.22 16.35 3.32
C SER A 97 -10.16 15.18 3.08
N TRP A 98 -11.12 15.32 2.16
CA TRP A 98 -12.04 14.25 1.83
C TRP A 98 -11.30 13.00 1.31
N ASN A 99 -11.69 11.84 1.81
CA ASN A 99 -11.33 10.53 1.29
C ASN A 99 -12.59 9.65 1.29
N LEU A 100 -12.69 8.77 0.30
CA LEU A 100 -13.80 7.83 0.18
C LEU A 100 -13.66 6.64 1.15
N GLY A 101 -12.45 6.40 1.68
CA GLY A 101 -12.15 5.43 2.74
C GLY A 101 -11.32 4.23 2.25
N ASP A 102 -10.79 3.46 3.20
CA ASP A 102 -9.95 2.29 2.95
C ASP A 102 -10.76 1.02 2.67
N TYR A 103 -10.92 0.70 1.39
CA TYR A 103 -11.54 -0.52 0.90
C TYR A 103 -11.01 -0.88 -0.49
N ALA A 104 -11.48 -2.00 -1.07
CA ALA A 104 -11.14 -2.42 -2.44
C ALA A 104 -9.63 -2.52 -2.76
N SER A 105 -8.78 -2.69 -1.74
CA SER A 105 -7.33 -2.72 -1.88
C SER A 105 -6.73 -1.49 -2.58
N ARG A 106 -7.40 -0.33 -2.47
CA ARG A 106 -7.00 0.93 -3.13
C ARG A 106 -5.84 1.66 -2.45
N GLY A 107 -5.57 1.39 -1.17
CA GLY A 107 -4.72 2.25 -0.34
C GLY A 107 -3.32 2.47 -0.91
N VAL A 108 -2.68 1.43 -1.42
CA VAL A 108 -1.37 1.58 -2.10
C VAL A 108 -1.52 2.14 -3.52
N PHE A 109 -2.54 1.70 -4.25
CA PHE A 109 -2.67 2.04 -5.67
C PHE A 109 -3.07 3.51 -5.89
N VAL A 110 -4.07 4.00 -5.17
CA VAL A 110 -4.62 5.35 -5.35
C VAL A 110 -3.99 6.32 -4.38
N GLU A 111 -4.06 6.04 -3.08
CA GLU A 111 -3.52 6.96 -2.06
C GLU A 111 -1.99 6.96 -2.10
N GLY A 112 -1.35 5.80 -2.28
CA GLY A 112 0.10 5.72 -2.49
C GLY A 112 0.58 6.47 -3.73
N TYR A 113 -0.19 6.49 -4.82
CA TYR A 113 0.14 7.29 -6.01
C TYR A 113 -0.09 8.79 -5.78
N GLY A 114 -1.12 9.15 -5.01
CA GLY A 114 -1.27 10.51 -4.51
C GLY A 114 -0.07 10.95 -3.66
N ALA A 115 0.44 10.06 -2.79
CA ALA A 115 1.61 10.31 -1.95
C ALA A 115 2.87 10.52 -2.80
N LEU A 116 3.03 9.77 -3.89
CA LEU A 116 4.05 10.03 -4.91
C LEU A 116 3.90 11.45 -5.49
N LYS A 117 2.69 11.85 -5.90
CA LYS A 117 2.43 13.16 -6.52
C LYS A 117 2.71 14.33 -5.59
N VAL A 118 2.26 14.26 -4.33
CA VAL A 118 2.52 15.34 -3.35
C VAL A 118 4.01 15.43 -3.02
N ALA A 119 4.73 14.30 -2.95
CA ALA A 119 6.16 14.27 -2.72
C ALA A 119 6.97 14.83 -3.91
N GLU A 120 6.59 14.50 -5.16
CA GLU A 120 7.21 15.05 -6.37
C GLU A 120 7.09 16.58 -6.38
N GLN A 121 5.89 17.11 -6.07
CA GLN A 121 5.67 18.54 -6.12
C GLN A 121 6.34 19.30 -4.97
N ILE A 122 6.34 18.77 -3.73
CA ILE A 122 7.07 19.43 -2.65
C ILE A 122 8.58 19.40 -2.91
N LYS A 123 9.10 18.32 -3.52
CA LYS A 123 10.51 18.21 -3.91
C LYS A 123 10.87 19.31 -4.89
N GLU A 124 10.05 19.52 -5.93
CA GLU A 124 10.27 20.60 -6.90
C GLU A 124 10.34 21.96 -6.20
N ARG A 125 9.41 22.25 -5.28
CA ARG A 125 9.40 23.51 -4.53
C ARG A 125 10.61 23.67 -3.61
N ILE A 126 11.04 22.60 -2.94
CA ILE A 126 12.26 22.60 -2.11
C ILE A 126 13.48 22.94 -2.99
N LEU A 127 13.60 22.31 -4.16
CA LEU A 127 14.71 22.54 -5.08
C LEU A 127 14.67 23.93 -5.71
N GLU A 128 13.49 24.48 -6.00
CA GLU A 128 13.30 25.86 -6.45
C GLU A 128 13.82 26.85 -5.39
N VAL A 129 13.46 26.66 -4.12
CA VAL A 129 13.95 27.52 -3.03
C VAL A 129 15.45 27.33 -2.79
N ALA A 130 15.95 26.10 -2.86
CA ALA A 130 17.39 25.83 -2.74
C ALA A 130 18.18 26.52 -3.87
N SER A 131 17.65 26.51 -5.10
CA SER A 131 18.23 27.22 -6.25
C SER A 131 18.35 28.71 -5.97
N GLN A 132 17.30 29.34 -5.43
CA GLN A 132 17.34 30.75 -5.04
C GLN A 132 18.29 31.03 -3.88
N MET A 133 18.33 30.14 -2.88
CA MET A 133 19.17 30.30 -1.68
C MET A 133 20.67 30.20 -1.99
N TYR A 134 21.05 29.26 -2.85
CA TYR A 134 22.46 28.99 -3.15
C TYR A 134 22.94 29.60 -4.47
N GLU A 135 22.04 30.25 -5.23
CA GLU A 135 22.31 30.83 -6.54
C GLU A 135 22.87 29.79 -7.54
N ILE A 136 22.36 28.55 -7.47
CA ILE A 136 22.75 27.41 -8.31
C ILE A 136 21.54 26.99 -9.12
N ASP A 137 21.75 26.69 -10.41
CA ASP A 137 20.70 26.11 -11.27
C ASP A 137 20.03 24.89 -10.60
N GLN A 138 18.70 24.93 -10.49
CA GLN A 138 17.89 23.87 -9.89
C GLN A 138 18.21 22.48 -10.45
N ALA A 139 18.55 22.38 -11.75
CA ALA A 139 18.88 21.12 -12.39
C ALA A 139 20.16 20.46 -11.84
N LYS A 140 20.99 21.20 -11.10
CA LYS A 140 22.23 20.72 -10.47
C LYS A 140 22.08 20.40 -8.99
N ILE A 141 20.89 20.62 -8.42
CA ILE A 141 20.61 20.43 -7.01
C ILE A 141 19.79 19.16 -6.82
N THR A 142 20.22 18.31 -5.89
CA THR A 142 19.52 17.09 -5.49
C THR A 142 19.25 17.08 -3.99
N ILE A 143 18.33 16.21 -3.57
CA ILE A 143 18.17 15.84 -2.16
C ILE A 143 18.77 14.45 -1.98
N GLU A 144 19.71 14.32 -1.05
CA GLU A 144 20.39 13.07 -0.73
C GLU A 144 20.53 12.94 0.79
N ASN A 145 19.99 11.87 1.37
CA ASN A 145 20.02 11.61 2.82
C ASN A 145 19.58 12.82 3.66
N SER A 146 18.45 13.43 3.30
CA SER A 146 17.92 14.65 3.92
C SER A 146 18.82 15.90 3.82
N GLN A 147 19.80 15.90 2.92
CA GLN A 147 20.68 17.04 2.64
C GLN A 147 20.45 17.58 1.24
N ILE A 148 20.66 18.88 1.07
CA ILE A 148 20.75 19.54 -0.23
C ILE A 148 22.17 19.38 -0.76
N VAL A 149 22.31 18.84 -1.96
CA VAL A 149 23.59 18.51 -2.57
C VAL A 149 23.67 19.14 -3.96
N ALA A 150 24.84 19.69 -4.31
CA ALA A 150 25.18 20.08 -5.67
C ALA A 150 26.64 19.73 -5.97
N ASP A 151 26.92 19.20 -7.16
CA ASP A 151 28.27 18.78 -7.59
C ASP A 151 29.00 17.89 -6.56
N GLY A 152 28.26 17.00 -5.89
CA GLY A 152 28.78 16.08 -4.87
C GLY A 152 29.12 16.72 -3.53
N LYS A 153 28.76 17.99 -3.30
CA LYS A 153 28.96 18.71 -2.04
C LYS A 153 27.64 18.99 -1.35
N THR A 154 27.61 18.74 -0.05
CA THR A 154 26.50 19.16 0.81
C THR A 154 26.50 20.68 0.98
N LEU A 155 25.38 21.32 0.66
CA LEU A 155 25.15 22.77 0.80
C LEU A 155 24.44 23.11 2.12
N GLY A 156 23.56 22.22 2.59
CA GLY A 156 22.78 22.39 3.82
C GLY A 156 21.73 21.29 3.98
N ASN A 157 20.85 21.45 4.96
CA ASN A 157 19.77 20.50 5.24
C ASN A 157 18.39 21.05 4.83
N LEU A 158 17.34 20.22 4.92
CA LEU A 158 15.98 20.61 4.54
C LEU A 158 15.41 21.75 5.40
N GLY A 159 15.74 21.81 6.68
CA GLY A 159 15.32 22.88 7.59
C GLY A 159 15.88 24.24 7.18
N ASP A 160 17.13 24.29 6.70
CA ASP A 160 17.75 25.51 6.18
C ASP A 160 16.91 26.11 5.03
N ILE A 161 16.38 25.25 4.14
CA ILE A 161 15.51 25.66 3.02
C ILE A 161 14.18 26.22 3.53
N ALA A 162 13.54 25.54 4.51
CA ALA A 162 12.29 26.01 5.10
C ALA A 162 12.45 27.37 5.80
N VAL A 163 13.52 27.54 6.58
CA VAL A 163 13.85 28.80 7.25
C VAL A 163 14.15 29.91 6.25
N TYR A 164 14.88 29.60 5.17
CA TYR A 164 15.15 30.57 4.10
C TYR A 164 13.85 31.01 3.41
N ALA A 165 12.94 30.08 3.08
CA ALA A 165 11.66 30.38 2.45
C ALA A 165 10.82 31.36 3.27
N GLN A 166 10.77 31.16 4.60
CA GLN A 166 10.05 32.04 5.51
C GLN A 166 10.70 33.43 5.61
N ARG A 167 12.02 33.49 5.84
CA ARG A 167 12.75 34.75 6.00
C ARG A 167 12.66 35.64 4.75
N ASN A 168 12.62 35.03 3.58
CA ASN A 168 12.57 35.74 2.30
C ASN A 168 11.16 35.89 1.73
N LYS A 169 10.12 35.65 2.54
CA LYS A 169 8.70 35.84 2.15
C LYS A 169 8.28 35.03 0.91
N ILE A 170 8.93 33.88 0.67
CA ILE A 170 8.52 32.90 -0.35
C ILE A 170 7.26 32.16 0.12
N GLY A 171 7.16 31.95 1.44
CA GLY A 171 6.02 31.31 2.10
C GLY A 171 6.38 29.93 2.64
N GLU A 172 5.38 29.26 3.23
CA GLU A 172 5.57 27.91 3.73
C GLU A 172 5.70 26.88 2.60
N LEU A 173 6.57 25.90 2.81
CA LEU A 173 6.73 24.75 1.93
C LEU A 173 5.68 23.70 2.27
N ILE A 174 4.45 23.99 1.88
CA ILE A 174 3.27 23.12 2.05
C ILE A 174 2.54 22.91 0.73
N VAL A 175 2.29 21.65 0.39
CA VAL A 175 1.68 21.27 -0.87
C VAL A 175 0.46 20.41 -0.60
N THR A 176 -0.66 20.72 -1.26
CA THR A 176 -1.86 19.87 -1.31
C THR A 176 -2.08 19.42 -2.74
N GLN A 177 -2.23 18.11 -2.95
CA GLN A 177 -2.45 17.52 -4.27
C GLN A 177 -3.70 16.66 -4.32
N PRO A 178 -4.66 16.95 -5.23
CA PRO A 178 -5.68 16.01 -5.62
C PRO A 178 -5.08 14.91 -6.49
N HIS A 179 -5.52 13.68 -6.28
CA HIS A 179 -5.25 12.58 -7.19
C HIS A 179 -6.51 11.75 -7.38
N GLU A 180 -6.74 11.32 -8.61
CA GLU A 180 -7.82 10.40 -8.96
C GLU A 180 -7.24 9.16 -9.59
N SER A 181 -7.83 8.01 -9.24
CA SER A 181 -7.49 6.75 -9.90
C SER A 181 -7.65 6.86 -11.42
N PHE A 182 -6.57 6.61 -12.15
CA PHE A 182 -6.53 6.70 -13.60
C PHE A 182 -6.86 5.37 -14.31
N ALA A 183 -6.99 4.28 -13.56
CA ALA A 183 -7.26 2.95 -14.11
C ALA A 183 -7.80 1.98 -13.05
N GLY A 184 -8.64 1.03 -13.48
CA GLY A 184 -8.92 -0.18 -12.71
C GLY A 184 -7.77 -1.18 -12.85
N ARG A 185 -6.77 -1.11 -11.97
CA ARG A 185 -5.67 -2.11 -11.97
C ARG A 185 -6.09 -3.38 -11.24
N THR A 186 -5.51 -4.50 -11.65
CA THR A 186 -5.81 -5.83 -11.11
C THR A 186 -4.52 -6.50 -10.68
N SER A 187 -4.58 -7.22 -9.56
CA SER A 187 -3.54 -8.15 -9.12
C SER A 187 -3.94 -9.58 -9.47
N TYR A 188 -2.96 -10.43 -9.69
CA TYR A 188 -3.19 -11.84 -10.01
C TYR A 188 -2.63 -12.73 -8.91
N GLY A 189 -3.21 -13.92 -8.75
CA GLY A 189 -2.68 -14.88 -7.81
C GLY A 189 -2.98 -16.32 -8.20
N ALA A 190 -2.04 -17.21 -7.90
CA ALA A 190 -2.18 -18.65 -7.97
C ALA A 190 -1.98 -19.24 -6.57
N ARG A 191 -2.86 -20.15 -6.16
CA ARG A 191 -2.86 -20.75 -4.83
C ARG A 191 -2.97 -22.26 -4.95
N PHE A 192 -2.20 -22.98 -4.15
CA PHE A 192 -2.19 -24.43 -4.09
C PHE A 192 -2.32 -24.86 -2.64
N SER A 193 -3.27 -25.74 -2.34
CA SER A 193 -3.50 -26.26 -1.00
C SER A 193 -3.32 -27.77 -1.00
N HIS A 194 -2.56 -28.28 -0.05
CA HIS A 194 -2.42 -29.70 0.24
C HIS A 194 -3.17 -30.02 1.52
N VAL A 195 -4.17 -30.90 1.43
CA VAL A 195 -5.07 -31.22 2.53
C VAL A 195 -5.13 -32.72 2.79
N GLU A 196 -5.29 -33.09 4.05
CA GLU A 196 -5.64 -34.43 4.49
C GLU A 196 -7.12 -34.46 4.88
N ILE A 197 -7.81 -35.53 4.49
CA ILE A 197 -9.24 -35.72 4.78
C ILE A 197 -9.41 -37.06 5.48
N ASN A 198 -9.98 -37.05 6.68
CA ASN A 198 -10.43 -38.27 7.33
C ASN A 198 -11.73 -38.74 6.66
N LYS A 199 -11.71 -39.92 6.02
CA LYS A 199 -12.86 -40.44 5.27
C LYS A 199 -14.03 -40.89 6.14
N GLU A 200 -13.79 -41.17 7.42
CA GLU A 200 -14.84 -41.61 8.35
C GLU A 200 -15.53 -40.41 9.01
N THR A 201 -14.77 -39.39 9.42
CA THR A 201 -15.31 -38.21 10.14
C THR A 201 -15.61 -37.02 9.22
N GLY A 202 -14.99 -36.97 8.05
CA GLY A 202 -15.01 -35.81 7.17
C GLY A 202 -14.09 -34.67 7.61
N ASP A 203 -13.28 -34.86 8.67
CA ASP A 203 -12.36 -33.83 9.15
C ASP A 203 -11.31 -33.49 8.10
N ILE A 204 -11.09 -32.19 7.89
CA ILE A 204 -10.11 -31.67 6.93
C ILE A 204 -8.98 -30.98 7.67
N LYS A 205 -7.75 -31.35 7.34
CA LYS A 205 -6.53 -30.71 7.85
C LYS A 205 -5.74 -30.10 6.69
N LEU A 206 -5.44 -28.80 6.79
CA LEU A 206 -4.51 -28.14 5.87
C LEU A 206 -3.07 -28.51 6.25
N LEU A 207 -2.34 -29.15 5.35
CA LEU A 207 -0.95 -29.59 5.56
C LEU A 207 0.02 -28.55 5.04
N ASP A 208 -0.15 -28.14 3.78
CA ASP A 208 0.71 -27.17 3.11
C ASP A 208 -0.13 -26.18 2.29
N TYR A 209 0.36 -24.95 2.17
CA TYR A 209 -0.25 -23.91 1.36
C TYR A 209 0.82 -23.10 0.63
N VAL A 210 0.65 -22.93 -0.69
CA VAL A 210 1.51 -22.07 -1.51
C VAL A 210 0.66 -20.98 -2.14
N ALA A 211 1.02 -19.73 -1.87
CA ALA A 211 0.47 -18.55 -2.52
C ALA A 211 1.53 -17.89 -3.41
N VAL A 212 1.16 -17.60 -4.64
CA VAL A 212 1.93 -16.76 -5.55
C VAL A 212 1.03 -15.60 -5.93
N HIS A 213 1.49 -14.37 -5.71
CA HIS A 213 0.73 -13.15 -6.03
C HIS A 213 1.57 -12.20 -6.86
N ASP A 214 1.03 -11.78 -8.00
CA ASP A 214 1.50 -10.61 -8.74
C ASP A 214 0.76 -9.38 -8.21
N VAL A 215 1.49 -8.61 -7.42
CA VAL A 215 1.02 -7.35 -6.81
C VAL A 215 1.65 -6.13 -7.47
N GLY A 216 2.35 -6.30 -8.60
CA GLY A 216 3.18 -5.27 -9.19
C GLY A 216 4.40 -4.94 -8.32
N ARG A 217 4.58 -3.67 -7.95
CA ARG A 217 5.73 -3.22 -7.14
C ARG A 217 5.44 -3.39 -5.66
N VAL A 218 6.24 -4.21 -4.98
CA VAL A 218 6.20 -4.35 -3.53
C VAL A 218 6.84 -3.12 -2.88
N ILE A 219 6.05 -2.37 -2.09
CA ILE A 219 6.53 -1.21 -1.33
C ILE A 219 7.14 -1.65 0.01
N ASN A 220 6.44 -2.51 0.74
CA ASN A 220 6.88 -3.08 2.00
C ASN A 220 6.71 -4.61 1.96
N ARG A 221 7.83 -5.34 1.95
CA ARG A 221 7.82 -6.80 1.84
C ARG A 221 7.17 -7.48 3.04
N MET A 222 7.53 -7.04 4.25
CA MET A 222 6.92 -7.55 5.48
C MET A 222 5.40 -7.28 5.49
N GLY A 223 4.99 -6.10 5.05
CA GLY A 223 3.57 -5.72 4.96
C GLY A 223 2.78 -6.60 4.00
N VAL A 224 3.30 -6.83 2.77
CA VAL A 224 2.61 -7.69 1.81
C VAL A 224 2.58 -9.15 2.26
N GLU A 225 3.66 -9.67 2.84
CA GLU A 225 3.70 -11.03 3.38
C GLU A 225 2.65 -11.21 4.49
N GLY A 226 2.55 -10.26 5.43
CA GLY A 226 1.53 -10.29 6.49
C GLY A 226 0.08 -10.21 5.95
N GLN A 227 -0.17 -9.41 4.91
CA GLN A 227 -1.48 -9.37 4.25
C GLN A 227 -1.82 -10.69 3.55
N LEU A 228 -0.85 -11.32 2.91
CA LEU A 228 -1.05 -12.63 2.28
C LEU A 228 -1.34 -13.70 3.32
N GLU A 229 -0.58 -13.77 4.40
CA GLU A 229 -0.77 -14.71 5.51
C GLU A 229 -2.15 -14.54 6.15
N GLY A 230 -2.54 -13.30 6.48
CA GLY A 230 -3.87 -13.00 7.01
C GLY A 230 -4.99 -13.40 6.04
N GLY A 231 -4.81 -13.13 4.74
CA GLY A 231 -5.74 -13.56 3.70
C GLY A 231 -5.87 -15.07 3.56
N ILE A 232 -4.76 -15.81 3.71
CA ILE A 232 -4.75 -17.28 3.70
C ILE A 232 -5.47 -17.82 4.93
N GLN A 233 -5.23 -17.24 6.12
CA GLN A 233 -5.91 -17.62 7.35
C GLN A 233 -7.43 -17.40 7.24
N MET A 234 -7.85 -16.20 6.79
CA MET A 234 -9.27 -15.89 6.57
C MET A 234 -9.90 -16.83 5.55
N GLY A 235 -9.24 -17.06 4.41
CA GLY A 235 -9.74 -18.00 3.40
C GLY A 235 -9.86 -19.43 3.90
N THR A 236 -8.97 -19.86 4.80
CA THR A 236 -9.01 -21.18 5.43
C THR A 236 -10.17 -21.28 6.43
N GLY A 237 -10.38 -20.25 7.25
CA GLY A 237 -11.53 -20.15 8.15
C GLY A 237 -12.85 -20.21 7.39
N TYR A 238 -12.97 -19.40 6.35
CA TYR A 238 -14.12 -19.37 5.45
C TYR A 238 -14.43 -20.73 4.82
N ALA A 239 -13.41 -21.43 4.33
CA ALA A 239 -13.59 -22.71 3.64
C ALA A 239 -13.95 -23.86 4.59
N LEU A 240 -13.43 -23.86 5.83
CA LEU A 240 -13.46 -25.03 6.70
C LEU A 240 -14.33 -24.89 7.94
N ARG A 241 -14.65 -23.67 8.39
CA ARG A 241 -15.20 -23.42 9.72
C ARG A 241 -16.35 -22.43 9.74
N GLU A 242 -16.21 -21.30 9.04
CA GLU A 242 -17.17 -20.20 9.16
C GLU A 242 -18.51 -20.55 8.53
N LYS A 243 -19.57 -20.43 9.32
CA LYS A 243 -20.95 -20.59 8.88
C LYS A 243 -21.84 -19.68 9.71
N MET A 244 -22.72 -18.95 9.06
CA MET A 244 -23.82 -18.27 9.74
C MET A 244 -25.06 -19.15 9.64
N THR A 245 -25.57 -19.59 10.79
CA THR A 245 -26.83 -20.35 10.89
C THR A 245 -27.93 -19.43 11.37
N PHE A 246 -29.05 -19.42 10.67
CA PHE A 246 -30.22 -18.63 11.04
C PHE A 246 -31.36 -19.58 11.39
N ASP A 247 -32.09 -19.25 12.45
CA ASP A 247 -33.34 -19.92 12.79
C ASP A 247 -34.36 -19.69 11.66
N PRO A 248 -34.89 -20.74 11.00
CA PRO A 248 -35.78 -20.58 9.85
C PRO A 248 -37.13 -19.95 10.18
N ALA A 249 -37.59 -20.05 11.43
CA ALA A 249 -38.89 -19.54 11.87
C ALA A 249 -38.82 -18.08 12.31
N THR A 250 -37.70 -17.67 12.91
CA THR A 250 -37.55 -16.33 13.51
C THR A 250 -36.58 -15.43 12.76
N GLY A 251 -35.69 -15.99 11.94
CA GLY A 251 -34.61 -15.26 11.26
C GLY A 251 -33.45 -14.84 12.16
N GLN A 252 -33.41 -15.27 13.42
CA GLN A 252 -32.34 -14.93 14.36
C GLN A 252 -31.05 -15.72 14.05
N LEU A 253 -29.89 -15.05 14.19
CA LEU A 253 -28.58 -15.70 14.11
C LEU A 253 -28.37 -16.61 15.33
N GLN A 254 -27.91 -17.83 15.09
CA GLN A 254 -27.54 -18.84 16.09
C GLN A 254 -26.02 -18.95 16.24
#